data_AF-A0A1Z5SF60-F1
#
_entry.id   AF-A0A1Z5SF60-F1
#
_cell.length_a   1.000
_cell.length_b   1.000
_cell.length_c   1.000
_cell.angle_alpha   90.00
_cell.angle_beta   90.00
_cell.angle_gamma   90.00
#
_symmetry.space_group_name_H-M   'P 1'
#
loop_
_entity.id
_entity.type
_entity.pdbx_description
1 polymer ?
#
loop_
_entity_poly.entity_id
_entity_poly.type
_entity_poly.pdbx_seq_one_letter_code
_entity_poly.pdbx_strand_id
1 'polypeptide(L)'
;MEQNLSFDAKDWHDKEITIRHYGRGPKKMGEGVYKFGAALSLPVILPKRGWTLVNKARSYVYLKPPEGVKPPFIINVKVPNEEQAKAIFSTLYERGKTWAGQIGEWPAIYLHNHQGRAYILENDLQTGSTLEKLASTFDIPASLSLGEYGAWKVSIVARNGGVDYSEYSNWTD
;
A
#
# COMPACT_ATOMS: atom_id res chain seq x y z
N MET A 1 19.49 -19.23 -7.41
CA MET A 1 18.93 -19.12 -6.05
C MET A 1 18.53 -17.68 -5.84
N GLU A 2 17.24 -17.38 -5.75
CA GLU A 2 16.79 -16.05 -5.31
C GLU A 2 17.12 -15.92 -3.82
N GLN A 3 17.96 -14.95 -3.45
CA GLN A 3 18.12 -14.61 -2.05
C GLN A 3 16.78 -14.06 -1.54
N ASN A 4 16.23 -14.70 -0.51
CA ASN A 4 15.09 -14.17 0.23
C ASN A 4 15.52 -12.83 0.83
N LEU A 5 14.98 -11.74 0.29
CA LEU A 5 15.13 -10.42 0.90
C LEU A 5 14.40 -10.44 2.24
N SER A 6 15.16 -10.39 3.33
CA SER A 6 14.64 -10.23 4.67
C SER A 6 15.11 -8.88 5.19
N PHE A 7 14.17 -7.96 5.33
CA PHE A 7 14.39 -6.72 6.05
C PHE A 7 13.94 -6.97 7.50
N ASP A 8 14.87 -6.83 8.45
CA ASP A 8 14.54 -7.00 9.87
C ASP A 8 13.71 -5.78 10.32
N ALA A 9 12.56 -6.05 10.95
CA ALA A 9 11.67 -5.03 11.50
C ALA A 9 11.79 -4.90 13.03
N LYS A 10 12.79 -5.56 13.65
CA LYS A 10 12.98 -5.55 15.11
C LYS A 10 13.30 -4.16 15.65
N ASP A 11 14.10 -3.39 14.93
CA ASP A 11 14.59 -2.03 15.27
C ASP A 11 13.66 -0.91 14.77
N TRP A 12 12.51 -1.26 14.20
CA TRP A 12 11.50 -0.29 13.81
C TRP A 12 10.82 0.30 15.03
N HIS A 13 10.46 1.57 14.92
CA HIS A 13 9.82 2.31 16.01
C HIS A 13 8.32 2.00 16.04
N ASP A 14 7.76 2.02 17.25
CA ASP A 14 6.32 1.94 17.46
C ASP A 14 5.68 3.28 17.06
N LYS A 15 4.60 3.18 16.28
CA LYS A 15 3.79 4.31 15.85
C LYS A 15 2.33 4.01 16.13
N GLU A 16 1.68 4.96 16.79
CA GLU A 16 0.24 4.96 16.94
C GLU A 16 -0.40 5.49 15.65
N ILE A 17 -1.34 4.74 15.08
CA ILE A 17 -2.07 5.17 13.88
C ILE A 17 -3.58 5.05 14.08
N THR A 18 -4.31 6.03 13.56
CA THR A 18 -5.77 5.98 13.44
C THR A 18 -6.16 5.30 12.13
N ILE A 19 -6.89 4.18 12.21
CA ILE A 19 -7.40 3.49 11.03
C ILE A 19 -8.76 4.04 10.62
N ARG A 20 -8.84 4.58 9.41
CA ARG A 20 -10.07 5.20 8.90
C ARG A 20 -11.05 4.12 8.43
N HIS A 21 -12.26 4.13 8.99
CA HIS A 21 -13.36 3.30 8.49
C HIS A 21 -14.25 4.11 7.52
N TYR A 22 -14.85 3.45 6.55
CA TYR A 22 -15.79 4.02 5.55
C TYR A 22 -17.26 3.89 5.99
N GLY A 23 -17.49 3.88 7.32
CA GLY A 23 -18.80 3.64 7.91
C GLY A 23 -19.03 2.20 8.40
N ARG A 24 -20.27 1.92 8.80
CA ARG A 24 -20.72 0.62 9.31
C ARG A 24 -20.93 -0.38 8.18
N GLY A 25 -20.79 -1.67 8.50
CA GLY A 25 -21.11 -2.77 7.61
C GLY A 25 -22.63 -2.91 7.37
N PRO A 26 -23.02 -3.56 6.26
CA PRO A 26 -24.43 -3.92 6.02
C PRO A 26 -25.00 -4.76 7.18
N LYS A 27 -26.29 -4.62 7.51
CA LYS A 27 -26.94 -5.35 8.61
C LYS A 27 -26.70 -6.87 8.56
N LYS A 28 -26.69 -7.47 7.36
CA LYS A 28 -26.43 -8.90 7.14
C LYS A 28 -25.05 -9.38 7.60
N MET A 29 -24.10 -8.47 7.82
CA MET A 29 -22.76 -8.78 8.33
C MET A 29 -22.71 -8.82 9.85
N GLY A 30 -23.80 -8.46 10.54
CA GLY A 30 -23.89 -8.38 11.99
C GLY A 30 -23.69 -6.96 12.54
N GLU A 31 -24.13 -6.76 13.78
CA GLU A 31 -23.95 -5.50 14.50
C GLU A 31 -22.48 -5.26 14.88
N GLY A 32 -22.07 -3.99 14.88
CA GLY A 32 -20.71 -3.58 15.25
C GLY A 32 -19.64 -3.89 14.21
N VAL A 33 -20.01 -4.25 12.97
CA VAL A 33 -19.05 -4.45 11.87
C VAL A 33 -18.77 -3.13 11.16
N TYR A 34 -17.52 -2.90 10.77
CA TYR A 34 -17.07 -1.67 10.10
C TYR A 34 -16.36 -1.99 8.78
N LYS A 35 -16.47 -1.07 7.81
CA LYS A 35 -15.84 -1.16 6.49
C LYS A 35 -14.52 -0.41 6.48
N PHE A 36 -13.45 -0.99 5.96
CA PHE A 36 -12.14 -0.33 5.82
C PHE A 36 -11.60 -0.46 4.38
N GLY A 37 -10.81 0.51 3.94
CA GLY A 37 -10.24 0.54 2.58
C GLY A 37 -8.93 -0.22 2.40
N ALA A 38 -8.18 -0.42 3.48
CA ALA A 38 -6.88 -1.09 3.46
C ALA A 38 -7.03 -2.62 3.51
N ALA A 39 -7.46 -3.20 2.39
CA ALA A 39 -7.86 -4.59 2.24
C ALA A 39 -6.69 -5.59 2.15
N LEU A 40 -5.46 -5.13 1.97
CA LEU A 40 -4.28 -6.01 1.97
C LEU A 40 -3.68 -6.14 3.38
N SER A 41 -3.65 -5.05 4.13
CA SER A 41 -2.95 -4.92 5.42
C SER A 41 -3.86 -5.19 6.62
N LEU A 42 -5.00 -4.51 6.74
CA LEU A 42 -5.88 -4.62 7.92
C LEU A 42 -6.45 -6.03 8.19
N PRO A 43 -6.81 -6.87 7.20
CA PRO A 43 -7.21 -8.25 7.50
C PRO A 43 -6.09 -9.13 8.04
N VAL A 44 -4.83 -8.67 8.00
CA VAL A 44 -3.68 -9.38 8.58
C VAL A 44 -3.28 -8.75 9.91
N ILE A 45 -3.25 -7.43 9.98
CA ILE A 45 -2.79 -6.65 11.14
C ILE A 45 -3.80 -6.68 12.29
N LEU A 46 -5.09 -6.49 12.01
CA LEU A 46 -6.11 -6.35 13.05
C LEU A 46 -6.49 -7.65 13.76
N PRO A 47 -6.55 -8.83 13.09
CA PRO A 47 -6.83 -10.07 13.81
C PRO A 47 -5.82 -10.42 14.90
N LYS A 48 -4.55 -10.08 14.70
CA LYS A 48 -3.50 -10.19 15.73
C LYS A 48 -3.76 -9.30 16.96
N ARG A 49 -4.67 -8.34 16.84
CA ARG A 49 -5.08 -7.37 17.87
C ARG A 49 -6.52 -7.62 18.34
N GLY A 50 -7.03 -8.85 18.15
CA GLY A 50 -8.34 -9.28 18.65
C GLY A 50 -9.53 -8.92 17.76
N TRP A 51 -9.31 -8.32 16.60
CA TRP A 51 -10.42 -8.05 15.67
C TRP A 51 -10.85 -9.33 14.93
N THR A 52 -12.12 -9.41 14.58
CA THR A 52 -12.64 -10.51 13.76
C THR A 52 -12.77 -10.08 12.31
N LEU A 53 -12.11 -10.80 11.40
CA LEU A 53 -12.33 -10.65 9.95
C LEU A 53 -13.70 -11.26 9.59
N VAL A 54 -14.63 -10.41 9.16
CA VAL A 54 -15.98 -10.83 8.79
C VAL A 54 -16.08 -11.14 7.30
N ASN A 55 -15.52 -10.28 6.46
CA ASN A 55 -15.49 -10.48 5.01
C ASN A 55 -14.36 -9.67 4.37
N LYS A 56 -13.78 -10.16 3.27
CA LYS A 56 -12.73 -9.50 2.50
C LYS A 56 -13.15 -9.40 1.04
N ALA A 57 -13.16 -8.17 0.51
CA ALA A 57 -13.33 -7.89 -0.91
C ALA A 57 -12.01 -7.39 -1.51
N ARG A 58 -12.02 -7.08 -2.82
CA ARG A 58 -10.82 -6.61 -3.53
C ARG A 58 -10.28 -5.27 -3.02
N SER A 59 -11.16 -4.31 -2.72
CA SER A 59 -10.81 -2.93 -2.38
C SER A 59 -11.28 -2.49 -0.98
N TYR A 60 -11.86 -3.42 -0.21
CA TYR A 60 -12.29 -3.15 1.14
C TYR A 60 -12.38 -4.43 1.97
N VAL A 61 -12.44 -4.25 3.28
CA VAL A 61 -12.59 -5.34 4.25
C VAL A 61 -13.64 -4.96 5.30
N TYR A 62 -14.39 -5.95 5.77
CA TYR A 62 -15.30 -5.83 6.90
C TYR A 62 -14.68 -6.49 8.13
N LEU A 63 -14.46 -5.70 9.18
CA LEU A 63 -13.85 -6.14 10.42
C LEU A 63 -14.74 -5.76 11.60
N LYS A 64 -14.83 -6.65 12.59
CA LYS A 64 -15.52 -6.42 13.86
C LYS A 64 -14.46 -6.15 14.94
N PRO A 65 -14.54 -5.03 15.66
CA PRO A 65 -13.62 -4.75 16.75
C PRO A 65 -13.88 -5.67 17.95
N PRO A 66 -12.90 -5.81 18.88
CA PRO A 66 -13.12 -6.41 20.17
C PRO A 66 -14.29 -5.75 20.92
N GLU A 67 -14.87 -6.47 21.87
CA GLU A 67 -15.96 -5.94 22.70
C GLU A 67 -15.52 -4.65 23.43
N GLY A 68 -16.40 -3.65 23.46
CA GLY A 68 -16.12 -2.35 24.08
C GLY A 68 -15.34 -1.36 23.21
N VAL A 69 -14.65 -1.80 22.16
CA VAL A 69 -13.88 -0.92 21.27
C VAL A 69 -14.80 -0.20 20.28
N LYS A 70 -14.72 1.14 20.24
CA LYS A 70 -15.53 2.02 19.40
C LYS A 70 -14.64 3.00 18.62
N PRO A 71 -15.09 3.56 17.48
CA PRO A 71 -14.36 4.61 16.78
C PRO A 71 -14.11 5.84 17.67
N PRO A 72 -13.01 6.59 17.47
CA PRO A 72 -11.95 6.35 16.49
C PRO A 72 -11.12 5.10 16.84
N PHE A 73 -10.74 4.34 15.80
CA PHE A 73 -9.97 3.12 15.98
C PHE A 73 -8.49 3.44 15.89
N ILE A 74 -7.77 3.18 16.99
CA ILE A 74 -6.36 3.48 17.13
C ILE A 74 -5.61 2.17 17.37
N ILE A 75 -4.50 1.97 16.67
CA ILE A 75 -3.64 0.79 16.82
C ILE A 75 -2.18 1.20 16.89
N ASN A 76 -1.39 0.43 17.64
CA ASN A 76 0.07 0.49 17.61
C ASN A 76 0.63 -0.46 16.55
N VAL A 77 1.54 0.04 15.73
CA VAL A 77 2.21 -0.68 14.65
C VAL A 77 3.69 -0.35 14.64
N LYS A 78 4.52 -1.28 14.16
CA LYS A 78 5.93 -1.01 13.87
C LYS A 78 6.09 -0.48 12.46
N VAL A 79 6.83 0.62 12.30
CA VAL A 79 7.11 1.22 10.99
C VAL A 79 8.59 1.65 10.92
N PRO A 80 9.23 1.58 9.73
CA PRO A 80 10.57 2.12 9.57
C PRO A 80 10.53 3.65 9.67
N ASN A 81 11.60 4.24 10.18
CA ASN A 81 11.84 5.67 10.01
C ASN A 81 12.26 5.97 8.54
N GLU A 82 12.42 7.26 8.22
CA GLU A 82 12.78 7.69 6.87
C GLU A 82 14.11 7.11 6.39
N GLU A 83 15.14 7.06 7.25
CA GLU A 83 16.46 6.51 6.91
C GLU A 83 16.39 5.01 6.60
N GLN A 84 15.69 4.24 7.44
CA GLN A 84 15.44 2.81 7.23
C GLN A 84 14.65 2.57 5.93
N ALA A 85 13.62 3.38 5.65
CA ALA A 85 12.85 3.26 4.42
C ALA A 85 13.70 3.57 3.17
N LYS A 86 14.58 4.59 3.24
CA LYS A 86 15.55 4.89 2.19
C LYS A 86 16.58 3.78 2.00
N ALA A 87 17.07 3.16 3.07
CA ALA A 87 17.99 2.03 2.99
C ALA A 87 17.36 0.81 2.29
N ILE A 88 16.08 0.52 2.58
CA ILE A 88 15.29 -0.49 1.87
C ILE A 88 15.22 -0.17 0.38
N PHE A 89 14.89 1.09 0.03
CA PHE A 89 14.85 1.54 -1.36
C PHE A 89 16.20 1.36 -2.06
N SER A 90 17.31 1.82 -1.46
CA SER A 90 18.65 1.71 -2.03
C SER A 90 19.04 0.26 -2.29
N THR A 91 18.78 -0.63 -1.33
CA THR A 91 19.04 -2.08 -1.48
C THR A 91 18.28 -2.67 -2.68
N LEU A 92 17.00 -2.31 -2.83
CA LEU A 92 16.17 -2.78 -3.94
C LEU A 92 16.60 -2.15 -5.28
N TYR A 93 17.05 -0.90 -5.25
CA TYR A 93 17.56 -0.17 -6.40
C TYR A 93 18.84 -0.79 -6.97
N GLU A 94 19.82 -1.07 -6.10
CA GLU A 94 21.08 -1.72 -6.47
C GLU A 94 20.88 -3.11 -7.08
N ARG A 95 19.83 -3.82 -6.65
CA ARG A 95 19.46 -5.12 -7.22
C ARG A 95 18.96 -5.03 -8.67
N GLY A 96 18.49 -3.85 -9.11
CA GLY A 96 18.10 -3.60 -10.50
C GLY A 96 16.84 -4.34 -10.96
N LYS A 97 15.98 -4.79 -10.04
CA LYS A 97 14.79 -5.61 -10.37
C LYS A 97 13.55 -5.17 -9.60
N THR A 98 12.41 -5.17 -10.27
CA THR A 98 11.09 -5.05 -9.65
C THR A 98 10.87 -6.18 -8.63
N TRP A 99 10.25 -5.85 -7.51
CA TRP A 99 10.02 -6.77 -6.40
C TRP A 99 8.70 -6.45 -5.69
N ALA A 100 8.00 -7.47 -5.21
CA ALA A 100 6.82 -7.32 -4.37
C ALA A 100 6.84 -8.37 -3.27
N GLY A 101 6.38 -7.99 -2.08
CA GLY A 101 6.39 -8.87 -0.93
C GLY A 101 5.83 -8.22 0.33
N GLN A 102 6.32 -8.67 1.48
CA GLN A 102 5.95 -8.15 2.78
C GLN A 102 7.21 -7.77 3.57
N ILE A 103 7.18 -6.62 4.23
CA ILE A 103 8.25 -6.13 5.11
C ILE A 103 7.60 -5.85 6.48
N GLY A 104 8.00 -6.60 7.49
CA GLY A 104 7.29 -6.61 8.77
C GLY A 104 5.83 -7.07 8.60
N GLU A 105 4.88 -6.24 9.02
CA GLU A 105 3.43 -6.49 8.83
C GLU A 105 2.85 -5.83 7.57
N TRP A 106 3.69 -5.17 6.76
CA TRP A 106 3.23 -4.28 5.69
C TRP A 106 3.50 -4.85 4.29
N PRO A 107 2.54 -4.74 3.37
CA PRO A 107 2.80 -5.04 1.96
C PRO A 107 3.80 -4.03 1.39
N ALA A 108 4.66 -4.49 0.50
CA ALA A 108 5.67 -3.68 -0.14
C ALA A 108 5.77 -3.99 -1.63
N ILE A 109 5.89 -2.95 -2.45
CA ILE A 109 6.07 -3.04 -3.90
C ILE A 109 7.18 -2.08 -4.29
N TYR A 110 8.22 -2.60 -4.91
CA TYR A 110 9.28 -1.85 -5.54
C TYR A 110 9.21 -2.03 -7.05
N LEU A 111 9.16 -0.93 -7.78
CA LEU A 111 9.25 -0.90 -9.23
C LEU A 111 10.63 -0.34 -9.60
N HIS A 112 11.41 -1.08 -10.39
CA HIS A 112 12.67 -0.54 -10.91
C HIS A 112 12.41 0.45 -12.06
N ASN A 113 13.43 1.20 -12.48
CA ASN A 113 13.34 2.07 -13.64
C ASN A 113 12.83 1.29 -14.85
N HIS A 114 11.82 1.81 -15.54
CA HIS A 114 11.23 1.18 -16.72
C HIS A 114 10.64 2.22 -17.66
N GLN A 115 10.44 1.85 -18.92
CA GLN A 115 9.84 2.73 -19.91
C GLN A 115 8.31 2.63 -19.89
N GLY A 116 7.66 3.76 -19.74
CA GLY A 116 6.24 3.96 -20.00
C GLY A 116 5.97 4.24 -21.48
N ARG A 117 4.75 3.91 -21.92
CA ARG A 117 4.26 4.18 -23.27
C ARG A 117 2.88 4.82 -23.18
N ALA A 118 2.68 5.92 -23.88
CA ALA A 118 1.37 6.54 -24.05
C ALA A 118 0.86 6.27 -25.46
N TYR A 119 -0.41 5.89 -25.56
CA TYR A 119 -1.09 5.63 -26.82
C TYR A 119 -2.25 6.61 -26.98
N ILE A 120 -2.45 7.11 -28.19
CA ILE A 120 -3.67 7.78 -28.59
C ILE A 120 -4.60 6.70 -29.14
N LEU A 121 -5.84 6.69 -28.65
CA LEU A 121 -6.90 5.85 -29.16
C LEU A 121 -7.68 6.67 -30.20
N GLU A 122 -7.65 6.20 -31.45
CA GLU A 122 -8.40 6.81 -32.55
C GLU A 122 -9.47 5.82 -33.03
N ASN A 123 -10.62 6.32 -33.47
CA ASN A 123 -11.63 5.47 -34.10
C ASN A 123 -11.40 5.45 -35.60
N ASP A 124 -11.24 4.26 -36.16
CA ASP A 124 -11.26 4.08 -37.60
C ASP A 124 -12.70 4.24 -38.11
N LEU A 125 -12.95 5.31 -38.86
CA LEU A 125 -14.26 5.64 -39.40
C LEU A 125 -14.71 4.67 -40.50
N GLN A 126 -13.81 3.89 -41.10
CA GLN A 126 -14.15 2.91 -42.13
C GLN A 126 -14.53 1.56 -41.55
N THR A 127 -13.83 1.12 -40.49
CA THR A 127 -14.04 -0.20 -39.89
C THR A 127 -14.85 -0.15 -38.60
N GLY A 128 -15.03 1.04 -38.00
CA GLY A 128 -15.64 1.22 -36.68
C GLY A 128 -14.79 0.71 -35.52
N SER A 129 -13.54 0.32 -35.78
CA SER A 129 -12.62 -0.22 -34.78
C SER A 129 -11.79 0.85 -34.07
N THR A 130 -11.30 0.56 -32.88
CA THR A 130 -10.34 1.42 -32.17
C THR A 130 -8.92 1.07 -32.59
N LEU A 131 -8.20 2.06 -33.11
CA LEU A 131 -6.77 1.99 -33.42
C LEU A 131 -5.97 2.56 -32.26
N GLU A 132 -4.90 1.86 -31.88
CA GLU A 132 -3.93 2.34 -30.91
C GLU A 132 -2.69 2.86 -31.63
N LYS A 133 -2.39 4.15 -31.47
CA LYS A 133 -1.20 4.78 -32.03
C LYS A 133 -0.26 5.20 -30.91
N LEU A 134 0.98 4.70 -30.91
CA LEU A 134 1.99 5.11 -29.95
C LEU A 134 2.26 6.62 -30.10
N ALA A 135 2.00 7.37 -29.04
CA ALA A 135 2.14 8.83 -29.01
C ALA A 135 3.48 9.26 -28.42
N SER A 136 3.90 8.61 -27.33
CA SER A 136 5.19 8.90 -26.70
C SER A 136 5.70 7.75 -25.84
N THR A 137 7.00 7.78 -25.58
CA THR A 137 7.66 6.96 -24.55
C THR A 137 8.27 7.88 -23.51
N PHE A 138 8.28 7.46 -22.25
CA PHE A 138 8.85 8.25 -21.15
C PHE A 138 9.45 7.31 -20.11
N ASP A 139 10.47 7.76 -19.41
CA ASP A 139 11.08 6.98 -18.34
C ASP A 139 10.27 7.13 -17.06
N ILE A 140 9.88 5.99 -16.48
CA ILE A 140 9.23 5.92 -15.18
C ILE A 140 10.32 5.63 -14.15
N PRO A 141 10.55 6.54 -13.19
CA PRO A 141 11.60 6.35 -12.20
C PRO A 141 11.26 5.20 -11.25
N ALA A 142 12.32 4.62 -10.68
CA ALA A 142 12.19 3.63 -9.63
C ALA A 142 11.37 4.18 -8.44
N SER A 143 10.53 3.33 -7.87
CA SER A 143 9.68 3.70 -6.74
C SER A 143 9.49 2.54 -5.77
N LEU A 144 9.33 2.86 -4.49
CA LEU A 144 8.92 1.94 -3.42
C LEU A 144 7.62 2.43 -2.81
N SER A 145 6.64 1.55 -2.72
CA SER A 145 5.44 1.72 -1.90
C SER A 145 5.50 0.70 -0.77
N LEU A 146 5.54 1.15 0.48
CA LEU A 146 5.53 0.31 1.68
C LEU A 146 4.31 0.67 2.53
N GLY A 147 3.48 -0.31 2.89
CA GLY A 147 2.21 -0.08 3.56
C GLY A 147 1.04 0.10 2.58
N GLU A 148 -0.10 0.56 3.10
CA GLU A 148 -1.36 0.66 2.35
C GLU A 148 -2.14 1.92 2.72
N TYR A 149 -2.69 2.58 1.71
CA TYR A 149 -3.52 3.76 1.90
C TYR A 149 -4.76 3.44 2.75
N GLY A 150 -5.10 4.31 3.70
CA GLY A 150 -6.17 4.09 4.67
C GLY A 150 -5.72 3.47 6.01
N ALA A 151 -4.46 3.04 6.11
CA ALA A 151 -3.80 2.72 7.37
C ALA A 151 -2.53 3.57 7.53
N TRP A 152 -1.40 3.06 7.08
CA TRP A 152 -0.11 3.74 7.03
C TRP A 152 0.59 3.38 5.73
N LYS A 153 1.26 4.34 5.10
CA LYS A 153 2.02 4.14 3.87
C LYS A 153 3.21 5.09 3.78
N VAL A 154 4.34 4.57 3.31
CA VAL A 154 5.47 5.34 2.78
C VAL A 154 5.55 5.15 1.27
N SER A 155 5.90 6.22 0.56
CA SER A 155 6.21 6.20 -0.87
C SER A 155 7.54 6.92 -1.10
N ILE A 156 8.48 6.22 -1.77
CA ILE A 156 9.77 6.75 -2.19
C ILE A 156 9.86 6.70 -3.71
N VAL A 157 10.31 7.77 -4.35
CA VAL A 157 10.49 7.85 -5.81
C VAL A 157 11.85 8.45 -6.14
N ALA A 158 12.62 7.81 -7.02
CA ALA A 158 13.87 8.38 -7.51
C ALA A 158 13.61 9.61 -8.39
N ARG A 159 14.19 10.76 -8.07
CA ARG A 159 14.07 11.99 -8.87
C ARG A 159 15.36 12.81 -8.83
N ASN A 160 15.77 13.34 -9.98
CA ASN A 160 16.87 14.31 -10.11
C ASN A 160 18.18 13.91 -9.39
N GLY A 161 18.54 12.63 -9.40
CA GLY A 161 19.74 12.12 -8.72
C GLY A 161 19.59 11.93 -7.21
N GLY A 162 18.40 12.13 -6.64
CA GLY A 162 18.04 11.83 -5.26
C GLY A 162 16.76 11.01 -5.15
N VAL A 163 16.12 11.07 -3.97
CA VAL A 163 14.85 10.39 -3.70
C VAL A 163 13.88 11.33 -3.00
N ASP A 164 12.64 11.36 -3.50
CA ASP A 164 11.51 12.02 -2.84
C ASP A 164 10.91 11.03 -1.85
N TYR A 165 10.86 11.38 -0.56
CA TYR A 165 10.18 10.62 0.48
C TYR A 165 8.83 11.27 0.81
N SER A 166 7.80 10.45 0.93
CA SER A 166 6.48 10.88 1.39
C SER A 166 5.88 9.83 2.31
N GLU A 167 5.34 10.28 3.43
CA GLU A 167 4.65 9.42 4.39
C GLU A 167 3.20 9.86 4.55
N TYR A 168 2.32 8.88 4.52
CA TYR A 168 0.89 9.02 4.69
C TYR A 168 0.47 8.17 5.90
N SER A 169 0.34 8.83 7.04
CA SER A 169 -0.53 8.37 8.13
C SER A 169 -1.83 9.17 8.05
N ASN A 170 -3.00 8.55 8.22
CA ASN A 170 -4.26 9.29 8.22
C ASN A 170 -4.18 10.42 9.25
N TRP A 171 -4.08 11.66 8.75
CA TRP A 171 -4.16 12.85 9.58
C TRP A 171 -5.57 12.90 10.19
N THR A 172 -5.61 13.03 11.52
CA THR A 172 -6.76 13.55 12.25
C THR A 172 -6.88 15.03 11.86
N ASP A 173 -7.93 15.38 11.12
CA ASP A 173 -8.46 16.74 11.14
C ASP A 173 -9.11 16.99 12.52
#